data_AF-A0A5N1J5M2-F1
#
_entry.id   AF-A0A5N1J5M2-F1
#
_cell.length_a   1.000
_cell.length_b   1.000
_cell.length_c   1.000
_cell.angle_alpha   90.00
_cell.angle_beta   90.00
_cell.angle_gamma   90.00
#
_symmetry.space_group_name_H-M   'P 1'
#
loop_
_entity.id
_entity.type
_entity.pdbx_description
1 polymer ?
#
loop_
_entity_poly.entity_id
_entity_poly.type
_entity_poly.pdbx_seq_one_letter_code
_entity_poly.pdbx_strand_id
1 'polypeptide(L)'
;MKQHFLLFTLLALVSCAEKKPQKPAGLVAPGKLTSILADIHIAESRVEEMRVHPDTAKVVFNRLQKEIFQKQGVTETEFNKTYNYYQDHVAELDKVYEALVDTLGMREVRLNSKAGGAPTPAPEPKPDSLIP
;
A
#
# COMPACT_ATOMS: atom_id res chain seq x y z
N MET A 1 -3.00 -14.17 -56.02
CA MET A 1 -2.25 -12.98 -55.54
C MET A 1 -2.97 -12.20 -54.42
N LYS A 2 -4.30 -11.95 -54.48
CA LYS A 2 -5.03 -11.20 -53.42
C LYS A 2 -5.33 -12.01 -52.14
N GLN A 3 -5.35 -13.35 -52.23
CA GLN A 3 -5.72 -14.24 -51.11
C GLN A 3 -4.61 -14.38 -50.05
N HIS A 4 -3.34 -14.17 -50.43
CA HIS A 4 -2.21 -14.18 -49.49
C HIS A 4 -2.13 -12.89 -48.67
N PHE A 5 -2.62 -11.77 -49.22
CA PHE A 5 -2.68 -10.49 -48.51
C PHE A 5 -3.63 -10.58 -47.31
N LEU A 6 -4.80 -11.20 -47.49
CA LEU A 6 -5.77 -11.46 -46.42
C LEU A 6 -5.25 -12.38 -45.31
N LEU A 7 -4.41 -13.37 -45.66
CA LEU A 7 -3.84 -14.31 -44.70
C LEU A 7 -2.76 -13.66 -43.82
N PHE A 8 -2.00 -12.70 -44.37
CA PHE A 8 -0.97 -11.96 -43.62
C PHE A 8 -1.60 -10.93 -42.66
N THR A 9 -2.72 -10.30 -43.05
CA THR A 9 -3.47 -9.38 -42.18
C THR A 9 -4.16 -10.10 -41.02
N LEU A 10 -4.63 -11.33 -41.23
CA LEU A 10 -5.30 -12.11 -40.18
C LEU A 10 -4.31 -12.62 -39.09
N LEU A 11 -3.05 -12.86 -39.46
CA LEU A 11 -2.02 -13.34 -38.53
C LEU A 11 -1.49 -12.24 -37.59
N ALA A 12 -1.63 -10.96 -37.96
CA ALA A 12 -1.23 -9.82 -37.14
C ALA A 12 -2.14 -9.57 -35.92
N LEU A 13 -3.37 -10.10 -35.93
CA LEU A 13 -4.37 -9.87 -34.87
C LEU A 13 -4.24 -10.82 -33.66
N VAL A 14 -3.44 -11.89 -33.76
CA VAL A 14 -3.31 -12.91 -32.70
C VAL A 14 -2.14 -12.60 -31.73
N SER A 15 -1.33 -11.57 -31.99
CA SER A 15 -0.13 -11.29 -31.19
C SER A 15 -0.36 -10.52 -29.88
N CYS A 16 -1.59 -10.11 -29.57
CA CYS A 16 -1.93 -9.38 -28.32
C CYS A 16 -2.85 -10.20 -27.39
N ALA A 17 -2.64 -11.52 -27.31
CA ALA A 17 -3.15 -12.26 -26.17
C ALA A 17 -2.28 -11.94 -24.95
N GLU A 18 -2.61 -10.86 -24.23
CA GLU A 18 -2.00 -10.52 -22.95
C GLU A 18 -2.21 -11.71 -21.99
N LYS A 19 -1.14 -12.45 -21.74
CA LYS A 19 -1.11 -13.36 -20.59
C LYS A 19 -1.19 -12.46 -19.36
N LYS A 20 -2.34 -12.46 -18.69
CA LYS A 20 -2.46 -11.81 -17.37
C LYS A 20 -1.31 -12.31 -16.51
N PRO A 21 -0.36 -11.45 -16.11
CA PRO A 21 0.77 -11.89 -15.31
C PRO A 21 0.20 -12.48 -14.02
N GLN A 22 0.57 -13.73 -13.74
CA GLN A 22 0.11 -14.41 -12.55
C GLN A 22 0.76 -13.74 -11.33
N LYS A 23 -0.07 -13.30 -10.37
CA LYS A 23 0.40 -12.63 -9.16
C LYS A 23 1.45 -13.51 -8.46
N PRO A 24 2.64 -12.98 -8.12
CA PRO A 24 3.69 -13.76 -7.47
C PRO A 24 3.17 -14.44 -6.19
N ALA A 25 3.65 -15.67 -5.93
CA ALA A 25 3.35 -16.34 -4.67
C ALA A 25 4.05 -15.65 -3.48
N GLY A 26 3.45 -15.74 -2.29
CA GLY A 26 4.05 -15.24 -1.04
C GLY A 26 4.00 -13.72 -0.90
N LEU A 27 3.00 -13.06 -1.47
CA LEU A 27 2.72 -11.65 -1.19
C LEU A 27 1.84 -11.52 0.06
N VAL A 28 2.08 -10.46 0.83
CA VAL A 28 1.22 -10.07 1.93
C VAL A 28 -0.15 -9.68 1.38
N ALA A 29 -1.20 -10.24 1.97
CA ALA A 29 -2.58 -9.96 1.55
C ALA A 29 -2.91 -8.45 1.68
N PRO A 30 -3.71 -7.87 0.77
CA PRO A 30 -3.97 -6.42 0.73
C PRO A 30 -4.43 -5.84 2.08
N GLY A 31 -5.38 -6.48 2.77
CA GLY A 31 -5.85 -5.99 4.08
C GLY A 31 -4.81 -6.05 5.19
N LYS A 32 -3.90 -7.05 5.12
CA LYS A 32 -2.76 -7.16 6.04
C LYS A 32 -1.71 -6.09 5.74
N LEU A 33 -1.44 -5.83 4.46
CA LEU A 33 -0.58 -4.73 4.02
C LEU A 33 -1.13 -3.38 4.48
N THR A 34 -2.43 -3.14 4.30
CA THR A 34 -3.14 -1.94 4.78
C THR A 34 -2.93 -1.73 6.29
N SER A 35 -3.07 -2.80 7.08
CA SER A 35 -2.86 -2.74 8.53
C SER A 35 -1.41 -2.46 8.92
N ILE A 36 -0.44 -3.01 8.17
CA ILE A 36 0.99 -2.74 8.36
C ILE A 36 1.31 -1.29 8.03
N LEU A 37 0.85 -0.78 6.89
CA LEU A 37 1.07 0.61 6.48
C LEU A 37 0.46 1.60 7.48
N ALA A 38 -0.75 1.31 8.00
CA ALA A 38 -1.35 2.10 9.06
C ALA A 38 -0.47 2.15 10.32
N ASP A 39 0.06 1.00 10.75
CA ASP A 39 0.94 0.94 11.92
C ASP A 39 2.27 1.67 11.66
N ILE A 40 2.82 1.60 10.42
CA ILE A 40 4.05 2.30 10.02
C ILE A 40 3.87 3.82 10.03
N HIS A 41 2.82 4.36 9.39
CA HIS A 41 2.58 5.81 9.38
C HIS A 41 2.37 6.37 10.78
N ILE A 42 1.66 5.63 11.65
CA ILE A 42 1.51 6.02 13.05
C ILE A 42 2.87 6.03 13.77
N ALA A 43 3.73 5.04 13.52
CA ALA A 43 5.07 5.00 14.10
C ALA A 43 5.95 6.14 13.59
N GLU A 44 5.85 6.49 12.31
CA GLU A 44 6.54 7.63 11.71
C GLU A 44 6.11 8.94 12.36
N SER A 45 4.80 9.22 12.44
CA SER A 45 4.29 10.43 13.10
C SER A 45 4.72 10.51 14.56
N ARG A 46 4.72 9.38 15.29
CA ARG A 46 5.22 9.34 16.68
C ARG A 46 6.68 9.71 16.78
N VAL A 47 7.52 9.24 15.85
CA VAL A 47 8.96 9.57 15.83
C VAL A 47 9.18 11.03 15.48
N GLU A 48 8.41 11.57 14.53
CA GLU A 48 8.45 12.98 14.14
C GLU A 48 8.10 13.90 15.33
N GLU A 49 7.05 13.54 16.09
CA GLU A 49 6.64 14.27 17.30
C GLU A 49 7.70 14.30 18.40
N MET A 50 8.62 13.34 18.44
CA MET A 50 9.71 13.32 19.44
C MET A 50 10.72 14.45 19.22
N ARG A 51 10.80 15.04 18.01
CA ARG A 51 11.73 16.14 17.67
C ARG A 51 13.19 15.86 18.05
N VAL A 52 13.62 14.60 17.89
CA VAL A 52 15.01 14.16 18.16
C VAL A 52 15.90 14.32 16.93
N HIS A 53 17.22 14.16 17.12
CA HIS A 53 18.17 14.18 16.02
C HIS A 53 17.83 13.12 14.94
N PRO A 54 18.00 13.40 13.64
CA PRO A 54 17.62 12.48 12.56
C PRO A 54 18.21 11.07 12.69
N ASP A 55 19.46 10.94 13.12
CA ASP A 55 20.09 9.63 13.34
C ASP A 55 19.40 8.86 14.46
N THR A 56 19.02 9.55 15.54
CA THR A 56 18.25 8.96 16.64
C THR A 56 16.85 8.57 16.17
N ALA A 57 16.17 9.47 15.44
CA ALA A 57 14.84 9.20 14.87
C ALA A 57 14.85 7.93 14.01
N LYS A 58 15.86 7.78 13.14
CA LYS A 58 16.04 6.59 12.29
C LYS A 58 16.18 5.31 13.10
N VAL A 59 16.99 5.32 14.16
CA VAL A 59 17.17 4.15 15.04
C VAL A 59 15.86 3.78 15.73
N VAL A 60 15.13 4.76 16.25
CA VAL A 60 13.82 4.54 16.90
C VAL A 60 12.81 3.99 15.91
N PHE A 61 12.69 4.60 14.73
CA PHE A 61 11.77 4.16 13.69
C PHE A 61 12.06 2.72 13.24
N ASN A 62 13.33 2.39 12.97
CA ASN A 62 13.73 1.03 12.58
C ASN A 62 13.32 -0.03 13.62
N ARG A 63 13.43 0.31 14.91
CA ARG A 63 12.98 -0.57 15.99
C ARG A 63 11.46 -0.75 15.94
N LEU A 64 10.70 0.34 15.85
CA LEU A 64 9.24 0.30 15.79
C LEU A 64 8.74 -0.49 14.58
N GLN A 65 9.33 -0.28 13.41
CA GLN A 65 8.99 -1.00 12.18
C GLN A 65 9.22 -2.51 12.35
N LYS A 66 10.33 -2.91 12.99
CA LYS A 66 10.58 -4.33 13.30
C LYS A 66 9.53 -4.91 14.25
N GLU A 67 9.13 -4.17 15.28
CA GLU A 67 8.06 -4.59 16.20
C GLU A 67 6.71 -4.73 15.48
N ILE A 68 6.39 -3.84 14.52
CA ILE A 68 5.19 -3.92 13.69
C ILE A 68 5.20 -5.19 12.84
N PHE A 69 6.31 -5.49 12.17
CA PHE A 69 6.47 -6.70 11.36
C PHE A 69 6.29 -7.97 12.20
N GLN A 70 6.89 -8.00 13.39
CA GLN A 70 6.71 -9.11 14.33
C GLN A 70 5.25 -9.28 14.77
N LYS A 71 4.60 -8.19 15.18
CA LYS A 71 3.18 -8.20 15.58
C LYS A 71 2.26 -8.69 14.47
N GLN A 72 2.60 -8.36 13.23
CA GLN A 72 1.82 -8.78 12.06
C GLN A 72 2.23 -10.17 11.56
N GLY A 73 3.30 -10.79 12.07
CA GLY A 73 3.78 -12.07 11.57
C GLY A 73 4.16 -11.98 10.09
N VAL A 74 4.93 -10.96 9.73
CA VAL A 74 5.44 -10.70 8.38
C VAL A 74 6.94 -10.43 8.50
N THR A 75 7.74 -11.01 7.62
CA THR A 75 9.16 -10.70 7.51
C THR A 75 9.37 -9.42 6.70
N GLU A 76 10.47 -8.71 6.95
CA GLU A 76 10.85 -7.55 6.16
C GLU A 76 10.97 -7.89 4.66
N THR A 77 11.49 -9.08 4.32
CA THR A 77 11.58 -9.55 2.94
C THR A 77 10.20 -9.74 2.29
N GLU A 78 9.23 -10.33 2.99
CA GLU A 78 7.86 -10.47 2.48
C GLU A 78 7.20 -9.11 2.28
N PHE A 79 7.37 -8.19 3.23
CA PHE A 79 6.87 -6.82 3.09
C PHE A 79 7.49 -6.12 1.90
N ASN A 80 8.82 -6.08 1.79
CA ASN A 80 9.53 -5.40 0.69
C ASN A 80 9.17 -6.00 -0.67
N LYS A 81 9.12 -7.34 -0.78
CA LYS A 81 8.66 -8.03 -1.99
C LYS A 81 7.23 -7.62 -2.36
N THR A 82 6.36 -7.54 -1.37
CA THR A 82 4.96 -7.13 -1.58
C THR A 82 4.86 -5.68 -2.01
N TYR A 83 5.52 -4.78 -1.30
CA TYR A 83 5.46 -3.35 -1.60
C TYR A 83 6.05 -3.03 -2.97
N ASN A 84 7.14 -3.70 -3.37
CA ASN A 84 7.70 -3.58 -4.72
C ASN A 84 6.72 -4.08 -5.79
N TYR A 85 6.03 -5.20 -5.55
CA TYR A 85 4.99 -5.66 -6.47
C TYR A 85 3.89 -4.61 -6.65
N TYR A 86 3.37 -4.03 -5.57
CA TYR A 86 2.30 -3.03 -5.68
C TYR A 86 2.77 -1.71 -6.30
N GLN A 87 4.05 -1.34 -6.20
CA GLN A 87 4.60 -0.19 -6.93
C GLN A 87 4.49 -0.35 -8.46
N ASP A 88 4.67 -1.57 -8.97
CA ASP A 88 4.47 -1.88 -10.39
C ASP A 88 2.98 -2.07 -10.76
N HIS A 89 2.09 -2.17 -9.76
CA HIS A 89 0.66 -2.41 -9.90
C HIS A 89 -0.13 -1.27 -9.24
N VAL A 90 0.07 -0.04 -9.73
CA VAL A 90 -0.44 1.20 -9.12
C VAL A 90 -1.95 1.16 -8.84
N ALA A 91 -2.77 0.60 -9.74
CA ALA A 91 -4.22 0.50 -9.51
C ALA A 91 -4.60 -0.47 -8.36
N GLU A 92 -3.75 -1.45 -8.05
CA GLU A 92 -3.93 -2.29 -6.85
C GLU A 92 -3.40 -1.59 -5.59
N LEU A 93 -2.33 -0.80 -5.72
CA LEU A 93 -1.78 -0.02 -4.61
C LEU A 93 -2.74 1.09 -4.17
N ASP A 94 -3.40 1.74 -5.13
CA ASP A 94 -4.40 2.78 -4.89
C ASP A 94 -5.53 2.28 -3.97
N LYS A 95 -6.07 1.09 -4.27
CA LYS A 95 -7.06 0.42 -3.41
C LYS A 95 -6.56 0.12 -2.00
N VAL A 96 -5.26 -0.18 -1.85
CA VAL A 96 -4.64 -0.37 -0.53
C VAL A 96 -4.59 0.96 0.22
N TYR A 97 -4.31 2.07 -0.47
CA TYR A 97 -4.31 3.42 0.13
C TYR A 97 -5.71 3.95 0.44
N GLU A 98 -6.72 3.69 -0.41
CA GLU A 98 -8.13 3.96 -0.08
C GLU A 98 -8.52 3.26 1.23
N ALA A 99 -8.27 1.95 1.32
CA ALA A 99 -8.54 1.17 2.52
C ALA A 99 -7.71 1.63 3.74
N LEU A 100 -6.51 2.20 3.51
CA LEU A 100 -5.66 2.75 4.55
C LEU A 100 -6.29 3.99 5.19
N VAL A 101 -6.81 4.92 4.37
CA VAL A 101 -7.51 6.12 4.85
C VAL A 101 -8.70 5.72 5.72
N ASP A 102 -9.54 4.80 5.24
CA ASP A 102 -10.67 4.26 5.99
C ASP A 102 -10.23 3.61 7.31
N THR A 103 -9.15 2.82 7.26
CA THR A 103 -8.60 2.15 8.44
C THR A 103 -8.13 3.14 9.50
N LEU A 104 -7.46 4.22 9.09
CA LEU A 104 -7.00 5.27 9.99
C LEU A 104 -8.17 6.03 10.61
N GLY A 105 -9.16 6.43 9.79
CA GLY A 105 -10.37 7.11 10.28
C GLY A 105 -11.16 6.25 11.29
N MET A 106 -11.35 4.96 11.00
CA MET A 106 -11.99 4.04 11.94
C MET A 106 -11.22 3.88 13.26
N ARG A 107 -9.88 3.86 13.20
CA ARG A 107 -9.03 3.78 14.40
C ARG A 107 -9.14 5.06 15.24
N GLU A 108 -9.16 6.23 14.60
CA GLU A 108 -9.36 7.52 15.27
C GLU A 108 -10.73 7.56 15.99
N VAL A 109 -11.83 7.27 15.29
CA VAL A 109 -13.17 7.23 15.88
C VAL A 109 -13.20 6.29 17.10
N ARG A 110 -12.58 5.12 17.01
CA ARG A 110 -12.48 4.17 18.13
C ARG A 110 -11.69 4.73 19.32
N LEU A 111 -10.62 5.49 19.08
CA LEU A 111 -9.84 6.14 20.13
C LEU A 111 -10.65 7.26 20.81
N ASN A 112 -11.30 8.14 20.02
CA ASN A 112 -12.11 9.24 20.54
C ASN A 112 -13.31 8.74 21.34
N SER A 113 -13.97 7.68 20.86
CA SER A 113 -15.11 7.05 21.55
C SER A 113 -14.73 6.46 22.91
N LYS A 114 -13.51 5.92 23.03
CA LYS A 114 -12.95 5.45 24.31
C LYS A 114 -12.53 6.59 25.24
N ALA A 115 -12.17 7.74 24.68
CA ALA A 115 -11.73 8.93 25.41
C ALA A 115 -12.89 9.90 25.77
N GLY A 116 -14.13 9.61 25.37
CA GLY A 116 -15.30 10.47 25.61
C GLY A 116 -15.33 11.76 24.77
N GLY A 117 -14.50 11.86 23.73
CA GLY A 117 -14.45 12.99 22.80
C GLY A 117 -15.37 12.79 21.58
N ALA A 118 -15.90 13.88 21.03
CA ALA A 118 -16.65 13.85 19.78
C ALA A 118 -15.78 13.29 18.62
N PRO A 119 -16.37 12.57 17.64
CA PRO A 119 -15.63 12.11 16.47
C PRO A 119 -15.11 13.32 15.70
N THR A 120 -13.80 13.41 15.48
CA THR A 120 -13.26 14.29 14.44
C THR A 120 -13.82 13.80 13.10
N PRO A 121 -14.32 14.67 12.21
CA PRO A 121 -14.70 14.25 10.87
C PRO A 121 -13.49 13.58 10.20
N ALA A 122 -13.72 12.43 9.56
CA ALA A 122 -12.70 11.72 8.81
C ALA A 122 -12.00 12.70 7.86
N PRO A 123 -10.67 12.59 7.65
CA PRO A 123 -10.00 13.40 6.66
C PRO A 123 -10.70 13.20 5.32
N GLU A 124 -11.24 14.28 4.73
CA GLU A 124 -11.78 14.19 3.38
C GLU A 124 -10.68 13.68 2.45
N PRO A 125 -10.96 12.72 1.56
CA PRO A 125 -10.01 12.31 0.55
C PRO A 125 -9.59 13.55 -0.22
N LYS A 126 -8.30 13.91 -0.16
CA LYS A 126 -7.78 15.05 -0.91
C LYS A 126 -8.10 14.80 -2.40
N PRO A 127 -8.75 15.74 -3.10
CA PRO A 127 -8.99 15.59 -4.53
C PRO A 127 -7.65 15.49 -5.24
N ASP A 128 -7.44 14.35 -5.91
CA ASP A 128 -6.31 13.98 -6.76
C ASP A 128 -5.07 14.86 -6.54
N SER A 129 -4.32 14.58 -5.47
CA SER A 129 -2.90 14.95 -5.45
C SER A 129 -2.18 14.07 -6.46
N LEU A 130 -2.35 14.42 -7.75
CA LEU A 130 -1.41 14.16 -8.82
C LEU A 130 -0.02 14.45 -8.26
N ILE A 131 0.70 13.38 -7.95
CA ILE A 131 2.14 13.44 -7.72
C ILE A 131 2.73 14.04 -9.01
N PRO A 132 3.53 15.11 -8.93
CA PRO A 132 4.16 15.72 -10.11
C PRO A 132 5.12 14.75 -10.82
#